data_AF-A0AAE0TFM4-F1
#
_entry.id   AF-A0AAE0TFM4-F1
#
_cell.length_a   1.000
_cell.length_b   1.000
_cell.length_c   1.000
_cell.angle_alpha   90.00
_cell.angle_beta   90.00
_cell.angle_gamma   90.00
#
_symmetry.space_group_name_H-M   'P 1'
#
loop_
_entity.id
_entity.type
_entity.pdbx_description
1 polymer ?
#
loop_
_entity_poly.entity_id
_entity_poly.type
_entity_poly.pdbx_seq_one_letter_code
_entity_poly.pdbx_strand_id
1 'polypeptide(L)'
;MISRTIVMLLTILVTMLCNFAEQCTDPMDWSHFENTFDFLESSKMQAAFLLPRLGHSTRHDFLSIPGQYVDIVRNETLWGQKSCRPHFEFLDNYLHSTSLCPWYFVKNVDSNRKPEVLVEAMCACSDLDMSNVVINGKRIKCRSVPMFLKVLRRTGCKDGVYTYRFVWERISVGCVATYVSLESIDEKPRMSN
;
A
#
# COMPACT_ATOMS: atom_id res chain seq x y z
N MET A 1 38.74 45.67 -6.26
CA MET A 1 37.74 45.87 -7.33
C MET A 1 37.57 44.55 -8.05
N ILE A 2 36.49 43.82 -7.76
CA ILE A 2 36.20 42.55 -8.44
C ILE A 2 35.68 42.89 -9.84
N SER A 3 36.34 42.38 -10.87
CA SER A 3 36.03 42.67 -12.27
C SER A 3 34.60 42.25 -12.60
N ARG A 4 33.81 43.14 -13.21
CA ARG A 4 32.43 42.88 -13.66
C ARG A 4 32.34 41.62 -14.55
N THR A 5 33.42 41.29 -15.25
CA THR A 5 33.53 40.11 -16.10
C THR A 5 33.51 38.80 -15.29
N ILE A 6 34.09 38.79 -14.08
CA ILE A 6 34.13 37.60 -13.21
C ILE A 6 32.74 37.30 -12.64
N VAL A 7 31.98 38.35 -12.28
CA VAL A 7 30.60 38.19 -11.80
C VAL A 7 29.68 37.65 -12.90
N MET A 8 29.85 38.14 -14.14
CA MET A 8 29.06 37.69 -15.28
C MET A 8 29.37 36.22 -15.66
N LEU A 9 30.64 35.83 -15.64
CA LEU A 9 31.08 34.44 -15.88
C LEU A 9 30.58 33.49 -14.78
N LEU A 10 30.60 33.90 -13.51
CA LEU A 10 30.04 33.09 -12.42
C LEU A 10 28.53 32.91 -12.56
N THR A 11 27.78 33.95 -12.97
CA THR A 11 26.33 33.81 -13.18
C THR A 11 25.99 32.87 -14.33
N ILE A 12 26.79 32.87 -15.42
CA ILE A 12 26.59 31.96 -16.55
C ILE A 12 26.97 30.52 -16.17
N LEU A 13 28.02 30.34 -15.35
CA LEU A 13 28.43 29.01 -14.87
C LEU A 13 27.38 28.42 -13.90
N VAL A 14 26.79 29.24 -13.03
CA VAL A 14 25.73 28.82 -12.10
C VAL A 14 24.44 28.46 -12.84
N THR A 15 24.08 29.18 -13.91
CA THR A 15 22.90 28.81 -14.72
C THR A 15 23.14 27.58 -15.60
N MET A 16 24.36 27.35 -16.09
CA MET A 16 24.71 26.13 -16.84
C MET A 16 24.80 24.88 -15.96
N LEU A 17 25.16 25.01 -14.67
CA LEU A 17 25.27 23.87 -13.75
C LEU A 17 23.93 23.51 -13.07
N CYS A 18 22.87 24.31 -13.21
CA CYS A 18 21.62 24.12 -12.47
C CYS A 18 20.50 23.33 -13.19
N ASN A 19 20.55 23.03 -14.50
CA ASN A 19 19.33 22.61 -15.22
C ASN A 19 19.40 21.32 -16.06
N PHE A 20 20.30 20.39 -15.76
CA PHE A 20 20.18 19.00 -16.23
C PHE A 20 19.84 18.05 -15.08
N ALA A 21 18.83 18.40 -14.29
CA ALA A 21 17.96 17.32 -13.84
C ALA A 21 17.13 16.94 -15.06
N GLU A 22 17.44 15.81 -15.71
CA GLU A 22 16.57 15.23 -16.72
C GLU A 22 15.21 14.98 -16.07
N GLN A 23 14.31 15.96 -16.17
CA GLN A 23 12.94 15.83 -15.68
C GLN A 23 12.21 14.94 -16.66
N CYS A 24 11.95 13.72 -16.24
CA CYS A 24 11.24 12.75 -17.03
C CYS A 24 9.74 13.07 -17.02
N THR A 25 9.11 12.97 -18.18
CA THR A 25 7.67 13.18 -18.33
C THR A 25 6.95 11.87 -18.57
N ASP A 26 5.66 11.84 -18.24
CA ASP A 26 4.82 10.67 -18.55
C ASP A 26 4.58 10.58 -20.07
N PRO A 27 4.67 9.37 -20.67
CA PRO A 27 4.54 9.18 -22.11
C PRO A 27 3.11 9.41 -22.64
N MET A 28 2.10 9.48 -21.77
CA MET A 28 0.70 9.55 -22.13
C MET A 28 -0.12 10.28 -21.05
N ASP A 29 -1.22 10.92 -21.46
CA ASP A 29 -2.23 11.42 -20.53
C ASP A 29 -2.98 10.25 -19.89
N TRP A 30 -2.83 10.10 -18.57
CA TRP A 30 -3.43 9.02 -17.77
C TRP A 30 -4.74 9.44 -17.10
N SER A 31 -5.29 10.61 -17.42
CA SER A 31 -6.54 11.13 -16.86
C SER A 31 -7.71 10.13 -16.97
N HIS A 32 -7.74 9.29 -18.01
CA HIS A 32 -8.75 8.25 -18.19
C HIS A 32 -8.58 7.00 -17.30
N PHE A 33 -7.43 6.81 -16.65
CA PHE A 33 -7.17 5.68 -15.73
C PHE A 33 -7.51 6.00 -14.26
N GLU A 34 -8.04 7.19 -13.97
CA GLU A 34 -8.24 7.70 -12.61
C GLU A 34 -9.44 7.11 -11.86
N ASN A 35 -10.26 6.25 -12.46
CA ASN A 35 -11.43 5.69 -11.77
C ASN A 35 -11.05 4.53 -10.83
N THR A 36 -10.32 4.87 -9.77
CA THR A 36 -10.05 4.03 -8.60
C THR A 36 -11.34 3.48 -7.99
N PHE A 37 -12.42 4.27 -8.04
CA PHE A 37 -13.72 3.88 -7.51
C PHE A 37 -14.40 2.78 -8.33
N ASP A 38 -14.31 2.81 -9.66
CA ASP A 38 -14.86 1.73 -10.50
C ASP A 38 -14.08 0.42 -10.29
N PHE A 39 -12.77 0.53 -10.08
CA PHE A 39 -11.94 -0.60 -9.72
C PHE A 39 -12.31 -1.16 -8.33
N LEU A 40 -12.61 -0.29 -7.37
CA LEU A 40 -12.99 -0.69 -6.01
C LEU A 40 -14.41 -1.20 -5.88
N GLU A 41 -15.39 -0.63 -6.58
CA GLU A 41 -16.73 -1.19 -6.73
C GLU A 41 -16.65 -2.58 -7.37
N SER A 42 -15.83 -2.73 -8.41
CA SER A 42 -15.52 -4.05 -8.99
C SER A 42 -14.79 -4.97 -7.99
N SER A 43 -13.93 -4.43 -7.12
CA SER A 43 -13.25 -5.17 -6.06
C SER A 43 -14.18 -5.57 -4.90
N LYS A 44 -15.17 -4.73 -4.56
CA LYS A 44 -16.23 -5.01 -3.58
C LYS A 44 -17.09 -6.18 -4.07
N MET A 45 -17.42 -6.23 -5.37
CA MET A 45 -18.11 -7.38 -5.96
C MET A 45 -17.24 -8.65 -5.99
N GLN A 46 -15.92 -8.52 -6.19
CA GLN A 46 -15.01 -9.67 -6.26
C GLN A 46 -14.63 -10.24 -4.87
N ALA A 47 -14.56 -9.40 -3.83
CA ALA A 47 -14.30 -9.84 -2.46
C ALA A 47 -15.44 -10.71 -1.89
N ALA A 48 -16.67 -10.52 -2.38
CA ALA A 48 -17.81 -11.37 -2.04
C ALA A 48 -17.81 -12.72 -2.77
N PHE A 49 -17.01 -12.91 -3.83
CA PHE A 49 -17.13 -14.06 -4.74
C PHE A 49 -15.86 -14.92 -4.90
N LEU A 50 -14.72 -14.59 -4.29
CA LEU A 50 -13.45 -15.27 -4.59
C LEU A 50 -12.71 -15.79 -3.34
N LEU A 51 -13.09 -17.00 -2.93
CA LEU A 51 -12.15 -18.05 -2.52
C LEU A 51 -12.32 -19.20 -3.53
N PRO A 52 -11.28 -19.91 -4.04
CA PRO A 52 -9.89 -19.55 -4.30
C PRO A 52 -9.54 -19.81 -5.80
N ARG A 53 -9.14 -18.77 -6.53
CA ARG A 53 -8.20 -18.94 -7.66
C ARG A 53 -6.98 -18.10 -7.36
N LEU A 54 -6.16 -18.62 -6.44
CA LEU A 54 -4.79 -18.17 -6.25
C LEU A 54 -4.03 -18.50 -7.54
N GLY A 55 -4.15 -17.63 -8.53
CA GLY A 55 -3.17 -17.54 -9.60
C GLY A 55 -1.83 -17.33 -8.92
N HIS A 56 -0.94 -18.28 -9.11
CA HIS A 56 0.44 -18.30 -8.62
C HIS A 56 1.24 -17.22 -9.37
N SER A 57 0.83 -15.95 -9.28
CA SER A 57 1.60 -14.84 -9.84
C SER A 57 2.59 -14.39 -8.79
N THR A 58 3.83 -14.73 -9.08
CA THR A 58 4.90 -14.79 -8.10
C THR A 58 5.32 -13.41 -7.62
N ARG A 59 5.59 -13.32 -6.31
CA ARG A 59 6.20 -12.20 -5.57
C ARG A 59 7.45 -11.58 -6.23
N HIS A 60 8.00 -12.19 -7.28
CA HIS A 60 9.24 -11.82 -7.96
C HIS A 60 9.15 -10.58 -8.86
N ASP A 61 7.98 -10.27 -9.44
CA ASP A 61 7.87 -9.14 -10.38
C ASP A 61 7.98 -7.78 -9.69
N PHE A 62 7.43 -7.64 -8.48
CA PHE A 62 7.53 -6.40 -7.70
C PHE A 62 8.97 -6.14 -7.21
N LEU A 63 9.70 -7.19 -6.85
CA LEU A 63 11.07 -7.10 -6.31
C LEU A 63 12.08 -6.59 -7.34
N SER A 64 11.75 -6.62 -8.63
CA SER A 64 12.60 -6.07 -9.69
C SER A 64 12.30 -4.59 -10.01
N ILE A 65 11.39 -3.94 -9.29
CA ILE A 65 11.18 -2.49 -9.39
C ILE A 65 12.29 -1.79 -8.58
N PRO A 66 13.04 -0.85 -9.18
CA PRO A 66 14.01 -0.06 -8.43
C PRO A 66 13.34 0.69 -7.29
N GLY A 67 13.94 0.68 -6.09
CA GLY A 67 13.33 1.25 -4.88
C GLY A 67 12.93 2.73 -4.99
N GLN A 68 13.62 3.51 -5.84
CA GLN A 68 13.28 4.90 -6.14
C GLN A 68 11.91 5.10 -6.83
N TYR A 69 11.34 4.04 -7.42
CA TYR A 69 10.02 4.02 -8.05
C TYR A 69 8.97 3.32 -7.17
N VAL A 70 9.22 3.28 -5.85
CA VAL A 70 8.29 2.79 -4.84
C VAL A 70 8.14 3.85 -3.76
N ASP A 71 7.04 4.61 -3.83
CA ASP A 71 6.77 5.70 -2.89
C ASP A 71 5.33 5.58 -2.35
N ILE A 72 5.08 4.50 -1.61
CA ILE A 72 3.74 4.18 -1.12
C ILE A 72 3.46 4.94 0.18
N VAL A 73 2.45 5.82 0.14
CA VAL A 73 1.96 6.60 1.27
C VAL A 73 0.55 6.13 1.68
N ARG A 74 0.34 5.96 3.00
CA ARG A 74 -0.95 5.57 3.62
C ARG A 74 -1.33 6.49 4.77
N ASN A 75 -1.67 7.73 4.47
CA ASN A 75 -1.94 8.76 5.48
C ASN A 75 -3.43 9.11 5.61
N GLU A 76 -4.23 8.89 4.57
CA GLU A 76 -5.65 9.29 4.54
C GLU A 76 -6.57 8.10 4.82
N THR A 77 -7.39 8.20 5.87
CA THR A 77 -8.47 7.25 6.16
C THR A 77 -9.72 7.68 5.41
N LEU A 78 -10.28 6.77 4.63
CA LEU A 78 -11.50 7.00 3.88
C LEU A 78 -12.72 6.70 4.75
N TRP A 79 -12.86 5.45 5.20
CA TRP A 79 -14.05 4.93 5.88
C TRP A 79 -13.68 3.92 6.97
N GLY A 80 -14.61 3.69 7.90
CA GLY A 80 -14.47 2.74 8.99
C GLY A 80 -13.74 3.33 10.21
N GLN A 81 -13.92 2.69 11.36
CA GLN A 81 -13.30 3.12 12.61
C GLN A 81 -11.94 2.44 12.82
N LYS A 82 -10.99 3.17 13.40
CA LYS A 82 -9.68 2.64 13.80
C LYS A 82 -9.71 1.91 15.15
N SER A 83 -10.87 1.83 15.78
CA SER A 83 -11.03 1.24 17.10
C SER A 83 -11.09 -0.28 17.02
N CYS A 84 -10.30 -0.97 17.83
CA CYS A 84 -10.44 -2.40 18.07
C CYS A 84 -11.55 -2.67 19.09
N ARG A 85 -12.78 -2.30 18.72
CA ARG A 85 -13.98 -2.75 19.43
C ARG A 85 -14.90 -3.30 18.35
N PRO A 86 -15.24 -4.61 18.37
CA PRO A 86 -16.36 -5.07 17.57
C PRO A 86 -17.57 -4.26 18.04
N HIS A 87 -18.04 -3.34 17.19
CA HIS A 87 -19.22 -2.53 17.48
C HIS A 87 -20.41 -3.50 17.38
N PHE A 88 -20.79 -4.10 18.51
CA PHE A 88 -22.02 -4.88 18.62
C PHE A 88 -23.26 -3.98 18.71
N GLU A 89 -23.10 -2.65 18.66
CA GLU A 89 -24.24 -1.74 18.53
C GLU A 89 -24.80 -1.85 17.11
N PHE A 90 -25.98 -2.46 17.05
CA PHE A 90 -26.72 -3.03 15.92
C PHE A 90 -27.15 -2.07 14.79
N LEU A 91 -26.41 -1.00 14.49
CA LEU A 91 -26.84 0.01 13.50
C LEU A 91 -26.06 0.01 12.17
N ASP A 92 -24.89 -0.64 12.08
CA ASP A 92 -24.13 -0.71 10.84
C ASP A 92 -24.13 -2.13 10.24
N ASN A 93 -24.79 -2.29 9.08
CA ASN A 93 -24.84 -3.56 8.31
C ASN A 93 -23.57 -3.86 7.49
N TYR A 94 -22.47 -3.14 7.75
CA TYR A 94 -21.26 -3.29 6.96
C TYR A 94 -20.33 -4.36 7.56
N LEU A 95 -19.82 -5.25 6.71
CA LEU A 95 -18.95 -6.35 7.13
C LEU A 95 -17.67 -5.87 7.84
N HIS A 96 -17.13 -4.72 7.44
CA HIS A 96 -15.86 -4.19 7.96
C HIS A 96 -15.95 -3.69 9.42
N SER A 97 -17.15 -3.34 9.91
CA SER A 97 -17.38 -2.86 11.28
C SER A 97 -17.88 -3.95 12.23
N THR A 98 -18.61 -4.95 11.70
CA THR A 98 -19.23 -6.04 12.47
C THR A 98 -18.37 -7.30 12.59
N SER A 99 -17.29 -7.41 11.80
CA SER A 99 -16.33 -8.51 11.90
C SER A 99 -15.65 -8.56 13.28
N LEU A 100 -15.31 -9.77 13.73
CA LEU A 100 -14.43 -9.99 14.92
C LEU A 100 -13.08 -9.30 14.77
N CYS A 101 -12.61 -9.14 13.53
CA CYS A 101 -11.43 -8.38 13.17
C CYS A 101 -11.85 -7.22 12.28
N PRO A 102 -12.32 -6.11 12.86
CA PRO A 102 -12.77 -4.96 12.09
C PRO A 102 -11.60 -4.31 11.34
N TRP A 103 -11.93 -3.62 10.25
CA TRP A 103 -10.96 -2.88 9.44
C TRP A 103 -11.52 -1.55 8.96
N TYR A 104 -10.61 -0.65 8.63
CA TYR A 104 -10.91 0.64 8.01
C TYR A 104 -10.17 0.73 6.67
N PHE A 105 -10.64 1.61 5.80
CA PHE A 105 -10.07 1.78 4.47
C PHE A 105 -9.17 3.01 4.45
N VAL A 106 -8.00 2.87 3.82
CA VAL A 106 -7.04 3.96 3.61
C VAL A 106 -6.72 4.13 2.14
N LYS A 107 -6.36 5.35 1.74
CA LYS A 107 -5.71 5.56 0.45
C LYS A 107 -4.27 5.06 0.53
N ASN A 108 -3.89 4.23 -0.43
CA ASN A 108 -2.53 3.81 -0.74
C ASN A 108 -2.13 4.58 -2.00
N VAL A 109 -1.38 5.66 -1.83
CA VAL A 109 -0.98 6.57 -2.91
C VAL A 109 0.45 6.29 -3.31
N ASP A 110 0.73 6.15 -4.60
CA ASP A 110 2.09 5.99 -5.14
C ASP A 110 2.19 6.70 -6.49
N SER A 111 2.94 7.80 -6.53
CA SER A 111 3.11 8.65 -7.73
C SER A 111 3.84 7.93 -8.88
N ASN A 112 4.53 6.83 -8.58
CA ASN A 112 5.26 6.01 -9.54
C ASN A 112 4.45 4.82 -10.05
N ARG A 113 3.14 4.79 -9.77
CA ARG A 113 2.22 3.72 -10.15
C ARG A 113 0.99 4.28 -10.87
N LYS A 114 0.40 3.49 -11.75
CA LYS A 114 -0.94 3.70 -12.32
C LYS A 114 -1.82 2.46 -12.08
N PRO A 115 -3.02 2.61 -11.47
CA PRO A 115 -3.54 3.86 -10.89
C PRO A 115 -2.68 4.33 -9.70
N GLU A 116 -2.61 5.65 -9.54
CA GLU A 116 -1.78 6.30 -8.51
C GLU A 116 -2.32 5.99 -7.11
N VAL A 117 -3.63 6.07 -6.97
CA VAL A 117 -4.33 5.70 -5.74
C VAL A 117 -4.78 4.24 -5.86
N LEU A 118 -4.68 3.51 -4.75
CA LEU A 118 -5.39 2.27 -4.48
C LEU A 118 -6.08 2.43 -3.13
N VAL A 119 -7.13 1.66 -2.85
CA VAL A 119 -7.72 1.61 -1.50
C VAL A 119 -7.40 0.29 -0.86
N GLU A 120 -6.93 0.37 0.37
CA GLU A 120 -6.45 -0.78 1.13
C GLU A 120 -7.17 -0.87 2.46
N ALA A 121 -7.53 -2.10 2.86
CA ALA A 121 -8.04 -2.38 4.18
C ALA A 121 -6.91 -2.46 5.20
N MET A 122 -7.07 -1.78 6.34
CA MET A 122 -6.16 -1.82 7.47
C MET A 122 -6.91 -2.38 8.67
N CYS A 123 -6.36 -3.43 9.30
CA CYS A 123 -6.98 -4.00 10.49
C CYS A 123 -6.96 -2.96 11.62
N ALA A 124 -8.11 -2.75 12.26
CA ALA A 124 -8.22 -1.84 13.40
C ALA A 124 -7.55 -2.41 14.65
N CYS A 125 -7.51 -3.74 14.76
CA CYS A 125 -6.94 -4.45 15.90
C CYS A 125 -5.45 -4.74 15.72
N SER A 126 -4.66 -4.38 16.73
CA SER A 126 -3.28 -4.84 16.89
C SER A 126 -3.21 -6.21 17.57
N ASP A 127 -2.04 -6.85 17.51
CA ASP A 127 -1.78 -8.10 18.25
C ASP A 127 -1.98 -7.92 19.77
N LEU A 128 -1.76 -6.71 20.30
CA LEU A 128 -1.96 -6.39 21.72
C LEU A 128 -3.45 -6.33 22.08
N ASP A 129 -4.26 -5.69 21.23
CA ASP A 129 -5.71 -5.57 21.46
C ASP A 129 -6.39 -6.94 21.51
N MET A 130 -5.90 -7.91 20.72
CA MET A 130 -6.46 -9.26 20.63
C MET A 130 -5.82 -10.26 21.61
N SER A 131 -4.80 -9.84 22.37
CA SER A 131 -3.98 -10.75 23.18
C SER A 131 -4.76 -11.57 24.22
N ASN A 132 -5.87 -11.03 24.71
CA ASN A 132 -6.74 -11.64 25.72
C ASN A 132 -8.02 -12.25 25.14
N VAL A 133 -8.27 -12.11 23.83
CA VAL A 133 -9.47 -12.65 23.20
C VAL A 133 -9.26 -14.13 22.91
N VAL A 134 -10.05 -14.97 23.59
CA VAL A 134 -10.01 -16.42 23.48
C VAL A 134 -11.36 -16.91 22.98
N ILE A 135 -11.35 -17.63 21.86
CA ILE A 135 -12.52 -18.27 21.28
C ILE A 135 -12.25 -19.78 21.24
N ASN A 136 -13.13 -20.58 21.84
CA ASN A 136 -12.98 -22.04 21.96
C ASN A 136 -11.61 -22.47 22.53
N GLY A 137 -11.14 -21.78 23.57
CA GLY A 137 -9.86 -22.08 24.22
C GLY A 137 -8.61 -21.71 23.42
N LYS A 138 -8.73 -21.02 22.29
CA LYS A 138 -7.61 -20.57 21.46
C LYS A 138 -7.56 -19.05 21.39
N ARG A 139 -6.34 -18.49 21.49
CA ARG A 139 -6.11 -17.05 21.24
C ARG A 139 -6.30 -16.76 19.77
N ILE A 140 -6.84 -15.58 19.47
CA ILE A 140 -7.02 -15.12 18.09
C ILE A 140 -6.10 -13.95 17.76
N LYS A 141 -5.74 -13.82 16.49
CA LYS A 141 -5.04 -12.67 15.92
C LYS A 141 -5.73 -12.22 14.65
N CYS A 142 -5.80 -10.91 14.46
CA CYS A 142 -6.32 -10.31 13.24
C CYS A 142 -5.22 -10.26 12.17
N ARG A 143 -5.54 -10.76 10.98
CA ARG A 143 -4.63 -10.77 9.83
C ARG A 143 -5.29 -10.13 8.62
N SER A 144 -4.51 -9.37 7.87
CA SER A 144 -4.95 -8.80 6.59
C SER A 144 -5.16 -9.89 5.54
N VAL A 145 -6.26 -9.82 4.83
CA VAL A 145 -6.57 -10.68 3.69
C VAL A 145 -5.95 -10.06 2.44
N PRO A 146 -4.96 -10.71 1.80
CA PRO A 146 -4.29 -10.16 0.63
C PRO A 146 -5.07 -10.38 -0.65
N MET A 147 -4.94 -9.43 -1.57
CA MET A 147 -5.30 -9.55 -2.99
C MET A 147 -4.15 -9.00 -3.83
N PHE A 148 -3.96 -9.54 -5.03
CA PHE A 148 -2.96 -9.04 -5.98
C PHE A 148 -3.66 -8.34 -7.13
N LEU A 149 -3.27 -7.10 -7.39
CA LEU A 149 -3.78 -6.29 -8.49
C LEU A 149 -2.69 -6.04 -9.51
N LYS A 150 -3.05 -6.07 -10.79
CA LYS A 150 -2.13 -5.72 -11.87
C LYS A 150 -2.10 -4.20 -12.02
N VAL A 151 -0.92 -3.61 -11.86
CA VAL A 151 -0.69 -2.16 -11.94
C VAL A 151 0.44 -1.85 -12.90
N LEU A 152 0.47 -0.64 -13.46
CA LEU A 152 1.64 -0.14 -14.18
C LEU A 152 2.57 0.55 -13.18
N ARG A 153 3.85 0.18 -13.15
CA ARG A 153 4.87 0.87 -12.35
C ARG A 153 5.96 1.46 -13.21
N ARG A 154 6.44 2.65 -12.80
CA ARG A 154 7.66 3.24 -13.34
C ARG A 154 8.84 2.32 -13.03
N THR A 155 9.75 2.24 -13.98
CA THR A 155 10.92 1.34 -13.93
C THR A 155 12.20 2.03 -14.31
N GLY A 156 12.11 3.23 -14.88
CA GLY A 156 13.22 3.94 -15.43
C GLY A 156 12.75 5.21 -16.11
N CYS A 157 13.73 5.90 -16.66
CA CYS A 157 13.53 7.01 -17.56
C CYS A 157 14.50 6.84 -18.71
N LYS A 158 14.00 7.00 -19.94
CA LYS A 158 14.79 6.88 -21.16
C LYS A 158 14.39 8.03 -22.08
N ASP A 159 15.39 8.75 -22.58
CA ASP A 159 15.20 9.87 -23.50
C ASP A 159 14.21 10.93 -22.97
N GLY A 160 14.26 11.21 -21.66
CA GLY A 160 13.37 12.17 -20.99
C GLY A 160 11.94 11.66 -20.72
N VAL A 161 11.68 10.36 -20.93
CA VAL A 161 10.34 9.77 -20.79
C VAL A 161 10.35 8.61 -19.80
N TYR A 162 9.38 8.57 -18.89
CA TYR A 162 9.25 7.45 -17.95
C TYR A 162 8.93 6.14 -18.66
N THR A 163 9.62 5.07 -18.26
CA THR A 163 9.34 3.70 -18.73
C THR A 163 8.49 2.96 -17.71
N TYR A 164 7.49 2.24 -18.19
CA TYR A 164 6.53 1.51 -17.36
C TYR A 164 6.53 0.02 -17.66
N ARG A 165 6.15 -0.79 -16.67
CA ARG A 165 5.78 -2.19 -16.88
C ARG A 165 4.63 -2.60 -15.98
N PHE A 166 3.92 -3.64 -16.39
CA PHE A 166 2.93 -4.27 -15.53
C PHE A 166 3.60 -5.08 -14.42
N VAL A 167 3.11 -4.92 -13.20
CA VAL A 167 3.48 -5.75 -12.05
C VAL A 167 2.24 -6.12 -11.23
N TRP A 168 2.34 -7.22 -10.48
CA TRP A 168 1.33 -7.60 -9.50
C TRP A 168 1.68 -7.02 -8.14
N GLU A 169 0.81 -6.14 -7.63
CA GLU A 169 0.99 -5.50 -6.34
C GLU A 169 0.01 -6.07 -5.32
N ARG A 170 0.54 -6.41 -4.15
CA ARG A 170 -0.26 -6.92 -3.03
C ARG A 170 -0.93 -5.77 -2.30
N ILE A 171 -2.25 -5.80 -2.21
CA ILE A 171 -3.05 -4.96 -1.32
C ILE A 171 -3.77 -5.83 -0.29
N SER A 172 -4.28 -5.23 0.77
CA SER A 172 -5.27 -5.85 1.64
C SER A 172 -6.69 -5.40 1.31
N VAL A 173 -7.63 -6.34 1.32
CA VAL A 173 -9.07 -6.10 1.03
C VAL A 173 -9.98 -6.26 2.25
N GLY A 174 -9.46 -6.79 3.35
CA GLY A 174 -10.19 -6.94 4.61
C GLY A 174 -9.32 -7.61 5.67
N CYS A 175 -9.93 -7.94 6.81
CA CYS A 175 -9.24 -8.62 7.91
C CYS A 175 -10.02 -9.83 8.40
N VAL A 176 -9.29 -10.86 8.84
CA VAL A 176 -9.84 -12.13 9.32
C VAL A 176 -9.23 -12.53 10.66
N ALA A 177 -10.02 -13.15 11.52
CA ALA A 177 -9.55 -13.76 12.75
C ALA A 177 -8.88 -15.11 12.45
N THR A 178 -7.67 -15.28 12.95
CA THR A 178 -6.89 -16.53 12.83
C THR A 178 -6.56 -17.03 14.22
N TYR A 179 -6.58 -18.36 14.41
CA TYR A 179 -6.15 -18.96 15.67
C TYR A 179 -4.63 -19.01 15.75
N VAL A 180 -4.09 -18.76 16.94
CA VAL A 180 -2.68 -18.94 17.24
C VAL A 180 -2.53 -20.20 18.09
N SER A 181 -1.65 -21.13 17.70
CA SER A 181 -1.28 -22.26 18.56
C SER A 181 -0.45 -21.74 19.73
N LEU A 182 -0.78 -22.22 20.94
CA LEU A 182 -0.13 -21.80 22.19
C LEU A 182 1.37 -22.16 22.24
N GLU A 183 1.86 -23.02 21.35
CA GLU A 183 3.29 -23.39 21.23
C GLU A 183 4.19 -22.27 20.68
N SER A 184 3.63 -21.19 20.13
CA SER A 184 4.41 -20.09 19.53
C SER A 184 4.83 -18.98 20.51
N ILE A 185 4.65 -19.17 21.83
CA ILE A 185 4.88 -18.13 22.86
C ILE A 185 6.18 -18.36 23.66
N ASP A 186 6.90 -19.47 23.47
CA ASP A 186 8.08 -19.81 24.29
C ASP A 186 9.46 -19.41 23.73
N GLU A 187 9.53 -18.57 22.68
CA GLU A 187 10.78 -17.88 22.35
C GLU A 187 10.97 -16.64 23.24
N LYS A 188 11.19 -16.88 24.53
CA LYS A 188 11.84 -15.91 25.41
C LYS A 188 13.30 -15.78 24.96
N PRO A 189 13.85 -14.59 24.70
CA PRO A 189 15.26 -14.45 24.39
C PRO A 189 16.06 -14.93 25.60
N ARG A 190 16.77 -16.04 25.42
CA ARG A 190 17.74 -16.54 26.39
C ARG A 190 18.89 -15.53 26.40
N MET A 191 18.84 -14.55 27.31
CA MET A 191 20.02 -13.74 27.63
C MET A 191 21.13 -14.71 28.04
N SER A 192 22.16 -14.76 27.22
CA SER A 192 23.45 -15.34 27.55
C SER A 192 24.06 -14.54 28.71
N ASN A 193 24.15 -15.17 29.88
CA ASN A 193 25.11 -14.79 30.92
C ASN A 193 26.49 -15.32 30.55
#